data_AF-A0A8H6WGE8-F1
#
_entry.id   AF-A0A8H6WGE8-F1
#
_cell.length_a   1.000
_cell.length_b   1.000
_cell.length_c   1.000
_cell.angle_alpha   90.00
_cell.angle_beta   90.00
_cell.angle_gamma   90.00
#
_symmetry.space_group_name_H-M   'P 1'
#
loop_
_entity.id
_entity.type
_entity.pdbx_description
1 polymer ?
#
loop_
_entity_poly.entity_id
_entity_poly.type
_entity_poly.pdbx_seq_one_letter_code
_entity_poly.pdbx_strand_id
1 'polypeptide(L)'
;MVAFTKMFKSLFTAVLLATSTSALTVPVNSKHATHRVRELANGLKLETFHPESTYETFGTGVDHPLRKRGASLKEAAESFVASHLKIAESDVVQFSGFAGEVSSHAYLKQVINGIPVANAVSNVAFNADDLVVAVGSSFVKPTSVADSTPSVSLDDAKATAEAALDASFLDEVEPTLEFLIQPDGSAALVHVFQVRNDEKALWYNAFVDAHTNTLLSVTDYVAKATFRVLPITKELLTEGFQTVVNPEDTTASPFGWTSTDGTTSTGVTAGNNVISFKTTQLTGTAAQTSANTWSYVQDPAQAPTVAANVGAAITNNFYLVNSIHDITYRYGFTEAAFNFQTNNNGKGGRANDRVTASIQDAAGTNNADFATPPDGQSGRMRMFIWTFTNPRRDGALENDIPIHEMTHGVTNRLTGGGTGACLQTTEAGGMGEGWSDAVADWADRTSGTDRNFIMGQYVVNDPAGIRTHPYSTSSSVNPLTYSSVGQLNEVHNIGEVWANLLHNVYAALVSAHGFSATARTDPTGTAGNVVWFHLFLDALALQPCNPTLLVPSFLPCLSKSLTFDICDFLISLTARNAWLQADVNRYAGANRCLLWRTFASRGLGVNAANHVNNAAIPSDC
;
A
#
# COMPACT_ATOMS: atom_id res chain seq x y z
N MET A 1 16.23 2.62 -70.22
CA MET A 1 16.78 3.59 -69.25
C MET A 1 15.72 3.97 -68.19
N VAL A 2 15.02 2.98 -67.61
CA VAL A 2 13.90 3.19 -66.64
C VAL A 2 14.00 2.25 -65.42
N ALA A 3 14.98 1.32 -65.39
CA ALA A 3 15.17 0.39 -64.28
C ALA A 3 16.18 0.88 -63.22
N PHE A 4 17.03 1.88 -63.53
CA PHE A 4 18.07 2.37 -62.61
C PHE A 4 17.60 3.49 -61.66
N THR A 5 16.46 4.12 -61.92
CA THR A 5 15.96 5.26 -61.13
C THR A 5 15.11 4.86 -59.93
N LYS A 6 14.60 3.63 -59.86
CA LYS A 6 13.83 3.14 -58.70
C LYS A 6 14.69 2.60 -57.56
N MET A 7 15.87 2.07 -57.87
CA MET A 7 16.78 1.54 -56.84
C MET A 7 17.42 2.66 -56.00
N PHE A 8 17.73 3.81 -56.62
CA PHE A 8 18.30 4.97 -55.91
C PHE A 8 17.30 5.70 -54.99
N LYS A 9 16.00 5.70 -55.31
CA LYS A 9 14.98 6.30 -54.43
C LYS A 9 14.71 5.46 -53.18
N SER A 10 14.74 4.13 -53.28
CA SER A 10 14.61 3.26 -52.09
C SER A 10 15.87 3.27 -51.21
N LEU A 11 17.08 3.39 -51.80
CA LEU A 11 18.30 3.50 -51.00
C LEU A 11 18.43 4.86 -50.29
N PHE A 12 18.05 5.97 -50.94
CA PHE A 12 18.07 7.28 -50.28
C PHE A 12 17.01 7.42 -49.19
N THR A 13 15.83 6.80 -49.35
CA THR A 13 14.78 6.83 -48.32
C THR A 13 15.15 5.93 -47.13
N ALA A 14 15.86 4.81 -47.36
CA ALA A 14 16.39 3.97 -46.29
C ALA A 14 17.58 4.61 -45.54
N VAL A 15 18.41 5.40 -46.22
CA VAL A 15 19.53 6.12 -45.59
C VAL A 15 19.05 7.40 -44.87
N LEU A 16 17.98 8.06 -45.35
CA LEU A 16 17.35 9.21 -44.66
C LEU A 16 16.46 8.81 -43.47
N LEU A 17 15.99 7.56 -43.39
CA LEU A 17 15.27 7.02 -42.22
C LEU A 17 16.21 6.35 -41.20
N ALA A 18 17.51 6.23 -41.49
CA ALA A 18 18.51 5.62 -40.61
C ALA A 18 19.42 6.63 -39.90
N THR A 19 19.22 7.94 -40.07
CA THR A 19 20.12 8.99 -39.53
C THR A 19 19.45 10.01 -38.62
N SER A 20 18.32 9.67 -37.98
CA SER A 20 17.79 10.49 -36.89
C SER A 20 17.03 9.66 -35.85
N THR A 21 17.76 8.74 -35.21
CA THR A 21 17.51 8.43 -33.80
C THR A 21 18.84 8.45 -33.09
N SER A 22 19.30 9.65 -32.75
CA SER A 22 20.17 9.83 -31.59
C SER A 22 19.30 9.63 -30.35
N ALA A 23 18.77 8.42 -30.16
CA ALA A 23 18.48 7.97 -28.82
C ALA A 23 19.87 7.74 -28.22
N LEU A 24 20.41 8.79 -27.59
CA LEU A 24 21.51 8.62 -26.65
C LEU A 24 21.03 7.50 -25.72
N THR A 25 21.65 6.33 -25.84
CA THR A 25 21.48 5.24 -24.91
C THR A 25 22.17 5.69 -23.64
N VAL A 26 21.51 6.55 -22.89
CA VAL A 26 21.86 6.86 -21.51
C VAL A 26 21.62 5.54 -20.77
N PRO A 27 22.63 4.93 -20.13
CA PRO A 27 22.43 3.70 -19.37
C PRO A 27 21.20 3.84 -18.47
N VAL A 28 20.37 2.81 -18.33
CA VAL A 28 19.16 2.87 -17.48
C VAL A 28 19.52 3.38 -16.06
N ASN A 29 20.74 3.11 -15.60
CA ASN A 29 21.29 3.56 -14.33
C ASN A 29 21.48 5.08 -14.20
N SER A 30 21.72 5.84 -15.28
CA SER A 30 21.95 7.29 -15.20
C SER A 30 20.66 8.12 -15.26
N LYS A 31 19.55 7.57 -15.77
CA LYS A 31 18.23 8.21 -15.60
C LYS A 31 17.85 8.29 -14.11
N HIS A 32 18.14 7.23 -13.34
CA HIS A 32 17.90 7.23 -11.89
C HIS A 32 18.78 8.19 -11.09
N ALA A 33 19.94 8.58 -11.63
CA ALA A 33 20.85 9.53 -10.97
C ALA A 33 20.41 10.99 -11.10
N THR A 34 19.58 11.31 -12.11
CA THR A 34 19.25 12.69 -12.50
C THR A 34 17.75 12.98 -12.57
N HIS A 35 16.89 11.96 -12.71
CA HIS A 35 15.44 12.13 -12.86
C HIS A 35 14.66 11.36 -11.80
N ARG A 36 13.52 11.93 -11.39
CA ARG A 36 12.53 11.26 -10.54
C ARG A 36 11.12 11.63 -10.97
N VAL A 37 10.30 10.64 -11.33
CA VAL A 37 8.85 10.83 -11.51
C VAL A 37 8.19 10.83 -10.13
N ARG A 38 7.42 11.86 -9.84
CA ARG A 38 6.64 12.03 -8.61
C ARG A 38 5.17 11.96 -8.97
N GLU A 39 4.46 11.04 -8.31
CA GLU A 39 3.00 11.03 -8.29
C GLU A 39 2.55 11.79 -7.04
N LEU A 40 1.82 12.88 -7.29
CA LEU A 40 1.31 13.79 -6.27
C LEU A 40 -0.09 13.34 -5.81
N ALA A 41 -0.56 13.86 -4.68
CA ALA A 41 -1.78 13.39 -4.01
C ALA A 41 -3.04 13.49 -4.90
N ASN A 42 -3.06 14.41 -5.87
CA ASN A 42 -4.14 14.59 -6.84
C ASN A 42 -3.95 13.77 -8.14
N GLY A 43 -2.98 12.86 -8.20
CA GLY A 43 -2.69 12.04 -9.37
C GLY A 43 -1.82 12.72 -10.44
N LEU A 44 -1.38 13.97 -10.23
CA LEU A 44 -0.44 14.65 -11.13
C LEU A 44 0.91 13.92 -11.12
N LYS A 45 1.40 13.53 -12.30
CA LYS A 45 2.73 12.96 -12.49
C LYS A 45 3.69 14.03 -12.98
N LEU A 46 4.67 14.37 -12.15
CA LEU A 46 5.69 15.38 -12.46
C LEU A 46 7.07 14.72 -12.44
N GLU A 47 7.80 14.78 -13.56
CA GLU A 47 9.18 14.33 -13.65
C GLU A 47 10.13 15.46 -13.25
N THR A 48 10.79 15.34 -12.09
CA THR A 48 11.76 16.32 -11.60
C THR A 48 13.17 15.95 -12.04
N PHE A 49 13.98 16.95 -12.38
CA PHE A 49 15.35 16.78 -12.88
C PHE A 49 16.39 17.53 -12.04
N HIS A 50 17.52 16.87 -11.82
CA HIS A 50 18.73 17.43 -11.22
C HIS A 50 19.94 17.14 -12.13
N PRO A 51 20.81 18.13 -12.37
CA PRO A 51 22.07 17.91 -13.07
C PRO A 51 22.91 16.83 -12.39
N GLU A 52 23.71 16.13 -13.18
CA GLU A 52 24.64 15.15 -12.67
C GLU A 52 25.68 15.81 -11.74
N SER A 53 25.93 15.19 -10.59
CA SER A 53 26.91 15.67 -9.62
C SER A 53 28.25 14.97 -9.77
N THR A 54 29.33 15.72 -9.66
CA THR A 54 30.70 15.21 -9.50
C THR A 54 31.14 15.32 -8.05
N TYR A 55 32.05 14.45 -7.62
CA TYR A 55 32.66 14.49 -6.29
C TYR A 55 34.13 14.06 -6.37
N GLU A 56 35.01 14.87 -5.80
CA GLU A 56 36.45 14.65 -5.77
C GLU A 56 37.00 14.85 -4.35
N THR A 57 38.01 14.07 -3.97
CA THR A 57 38.70 14.13 -2.68
C THR A 57 40.20 14.27 -2.87
N PHE A 58 40.86 15.03 -2.00
CA PHE A 58 42.28 15.39 -2.14
C PHE A 58 43.19 14.83 -1.03
N GLY A 59 42.74 13.81 -0.30
CA GLY A 59 43.52 13.18 0.77
C GLY A 59 43.88 14.17 1.89
N THR A 60 45.17 14.44 2.07
CA THR A 60 45.66 15.41 3.08
C THR A 60 45.31 16.87 2.78
N GLY A 61 44.82 17.15 1.56
CA GLY A 61 44.31 18.44 1.14
C GLY A 61 45.23 19.17 0.15
N VAL A 62 44.64 20.09 -0.62
CA VAL A 62 45.30 20.94 -1.62
C VAL A 62 45.10 22.42 -1.33
N ASP A 63 46.03 23.25 -1.79
CA ASP A 63 45.94 24.70 -1.66
C ASP A 63 44.77 25.27 -2.48
N HIS A 64 43.99 26.18 -1.90
CA HIS A 64 43.11 27.07 -2.67
C HIS A 64 43.88 28.32 -3.13
N PRO A 65 43.42 29.03 -4.19
CA PRO A 65 44.18 30.13 -4.81
C PRO A 65 44.55 31.28 -3.86
N LEU A 66 43.79 31.47 -2.78
CA LEU A 66 43.92 32.59 -1.85
C LEU A 66 44.59 32.23 -0.52
N ARG A 67 45.11 31.00 -0.34
CA ARG A 67 45.62 30.51 0.95
C ARG A 67 46.66 31.44 1.59
N LYS A 68 47.60 31.95 0.78
CA LYS A 68 48.67 32.84 1.25
C LYS A 68 48.21 34.27 1.57
N ARG A 69 46.93 34.59 1.34
CA ARG A 69 46.36 35.93 1.51
C ARG A 69 45.45 36.06 2.74
N GLY A 70 45.26 34.97 3.51
CA GLY A 70 44.40 34.98 4.70
C GLY A 70 42.94 35.24 4.36
N ALA A 71 42.43 34.60 3.31
CA ALA A 71 41.07 34.76 2.83
C ALA A 71 40.05 34.19 3.83
N SER A 72 38.86 34.77 3.84
CA SER A 72 37.71 34.17 4.53
C SER A 72 37.30 32.85 3.88
N LEU A 73 36.59 31.99 4.62
CA LEU A 73 36.02 30.73 4.09
C LEU A 73 35.22 30.95 2.79
N LYS A 74 34.53 32.09 2.71
CA LYS A 74 33.79 32.51 1.52
C LYS A 74 34.68 32.70 0.32
N GLU A 75 35.63 33.62 0.42
CA GLU A 75 36.56 33.97 -0.65
C GLU A 75 37.39 32.74 -1.06
N ALA A 76 37.82 31.93 -0.08
CA ALA A 76 38.54 30.69 -0.32
C ALA A 76 37.73 29.69 -1.16
N ALA A 77 36.47 29.47 -0.79
CA ALA A 77 35.59 28.52 -1.47
C ALA A 77 35.15 29.00 -2.86
N GLU A 78 34.72 30.26 -3.00
CA GLU A 78 34.32 30.84 -4.29
C GLU A 78 35.49 30.79 -5.29
N SER A 79 36.67 31.22 -4.86
CA SER A 79 37.87 31.20 -5.68
C SER A 79 38.32 29.78 -6.05
N PHE A 80 38.24 28.83 -5.10
CA PHE A 80 38.58 27.44 -5.36
C PHE A 80 37.64 26.82 -6.40
N VAL A 81 36.32 26.92 -6.22
CA VAL A 81 35.33 26.34 -7.14
C VAL A 81 35.47 26.95 -8.53
N ALA A 82 35.60 28.28 -8.62
CA ALA A 82 35.77 28.96 -9.90
C ALA A 82 37.02 28.48 -10.65
N SER A 83 38.16 28.38 -9.95
CA SER A 83 39.41 27.88 -10.52
C SER A 83 39.33 26.39 -10.90
N HIS A 84 38.74 25.56 -10.05
CA HIS A 84 38.66 24.11 -10.22
C HIS A 84 37.75 23.73 -11.38
N LEU A 85 36.59 24.39 -11.49
CA LEU A 85 35.61 24.17 -12.57
C LEU A 85 35.90 25.00 -13.82
N LYS A 86 36.89 25.90 -13.78
CA LYS A 86 37.28 26.80 -14.87
C LYS A 86 36.14 27.70 -15.34
N ILE A 87 35.43 28.29 -14.39
CA ILE A 87 34.33 29.25 -14.60
C ILE A 87 34.70 30.62 -14.01
N ALA A 88 33.90 31.65 -14.30
CA ALA A 88 34.13 32.96 -13.71
C ALA A 88 33.76 32.94 -12.22
N GLU A 89 34.51 33.68 -11.40
CA GLU A 89 34.23 33.81 -9.96
C GLU A 89 32.88 34.50 -9.72
N SER A 90 32.42 35.34 -10.65
CA SER A 90 31.06 35.93 -10.65
C SER A 90 29.93 34.91 -10.82
N ASP A 91 30.24 33.71 -11.30
CA ASP A 91 29.25 32.65 -11.56
C ASP A 91 29.09 31.72 -10.34
N VAL A 92 29.72 32.07 -9.21
CA VAL A 92 29.74 31.28 -7.98
C VAL A 92 29.41 32.20 -6.81
N VAL A 93 28.45 31.79 -5.98
CA VAL A 93 28.15 32.51 -4.74
C VAL A 93 27.99 31.54 -3.58
N GLN A 94 28.69 31.80 -2.48
CA GLN A 94 28.44 31.07 -1.24
C GLN A 94 27.13 31.56 -0.61
N PHE A 95 26.22 30.63 -0.33
CA PHE A 95 24.98 30.93 0.39
C PHE A 95 25.01 30.50 1.85
N SER A 96 25.84 29.52 2.21
CA SER A 96 26.03 29.11 3.60
C SER A 96 27.37 28.44 3.83
N GLY A 97 27.79 28.35 5.08
CA GLY A 97 28.97 27.63 5.49
C GLY A 97 29.17 27.70 6.99
N PHE A 98 30.02 26.83 7.50
CA PHE A 98 30.36 26.78 8.92
C PHE A 98 31.78 26.27 9.13
N ALA A 99 32.37 26.64 10.26
CA ALA A 99 33.66 26.12 10.71
C ALA A 99 33.44 25.27 11.97
N GLY A 100 33.97 24.05 11.96
CA GLY A 100 34.07 23.16 13.11
C GLY A 100 35.49 23.11 13.66
N GLU A 101 35.72 22.26 14.67
CA GLU A 101 37.02 22.15 15.36
C GLU A 101 38.15 21.61 14.45
N VAL A 102 37.80 20.76 13.48
CA VAL A 102 38.78 20.04 12.64
C VAL A 102 38.58 20.28 11.13
N SER A 103 37.47 20.89 10.73
CA SER A 103 37.14 21.15 9.33
C SER A 103 36.20 22.34 9.18
N SER A 104 36.24 22.99 8.01
CA SER A 104 35.27 24.00 7.60
C SER A 104 34.57 23.58 6.32
N HIS A 105 33.33 24.01 6.14
CA HIS A 105 32.49 23.62 5.01
C HIS A 105 31.82 24.85 4.41
N ALA A 106 31.88 24.97 3.09
CA ALA A 106 31.21 26.01 2.33
C ALA A 106 30.25 25.39 1.32
N TYR A 107 29.06 25.99 1.18
CA TYR A 107 28.04 25.60 0.22
C TYR A 107 27.75 26.77 -0.71
N LEU A 108 27.81 26.48 -2.01
CA LEU A 108 27.78 27.46 -3.08
C LEU A 108 26.68 27.14 -4.07
N LYS A 109 26.10 28.16 -4.67
CA LYS A 109 25.19 28.06 -5.82
C LYS A 109 25.89 28.56 -7.06
N GLN A 110 25.54 27.98 -8.21
CA GLN A 110 25.87 28.56 -9.49
C GLN A 110 25.03 29.82 -9.70
N VAL A 111 25.60 30.81 -10.36
CA VAL A 111 24.93 32.06 -10.71
C VAL A 111 25.02 32.26 -12.22
N ILE A 112 23.92 32.67 -12.84
CA ILE A 112 23.85 33.03 -14.26
C ILE A 112 23.20 34.41 -14.33
N ASN A 113 23.88 35.39 -14.95
CA ASN A 113 23.41 36.77 -15.04
C ASN A 113 23.00 37.38 -13.69
N GLY A 114 23.69 37.01 -12.60
CA GLY A 114 23.36 37.47 -11.25
C GLY A 114 22.20 36.74 -10.56
N ILE A 115 21.57 35.76 -11.22
CA ILE A 115 20.46 34.96 -10.68
C ILE A 115 20.98 33.56 -10.29
N PRO A 116 20.71 33.07 -9.06
CA PRO A 116 21.11 31.73 -8.64
C PRO A 116 20.43 30.62 -9.46
N VAL A 117 21.09 29.47 -9.58
CA VAL A 117 20.52 28.28 -10.20
C VAL A 117 20.07 27.30 -9.11
N ALA A 118 18.78 26.98 -9.08
CA ALA A 118 18.14 26.23 -7.99
C ALA A 118 18.65 24.80 -7.82
N ASN A 119 18.88 24.09 -8.93
CA ASN A 119 19.33 22.69 -8.94
C ASN A 119 20.84 22.53 -9.24
N ALA A 120 21.64 23.61 -9.20
CA ALA A 120 23.09 23.55 -9.42
C ALA A 120 23.86 24.09 -8.20
N VAL A 121 24.38 23.19 -7.38
CA VAL A 121 25.06 23.49 -6.11
C VAL A 121 26.47 22.91 -6.08
N SER A 122 27.32 23.49 -5.25
CA SER A 122 28.66 22.97 -4.95
C SER A 122 28.92 22.99 -3.45
N ASN A 123 29.69 22.03 -2.96
CA ASN A 123 30.14 21.97 -1.58
C ASN A 123 31.65 21.79 -1.54
N VAL A 124 32.33 22.56 -0.68
CA VAL A 124 33.78 22.48 -0.48
C VAL A 124 34.05 22.22 1.00
N ALA A 125 34.93 21.27 1.28
CA ALA A 125 35.40 20.96 2.62
C ALA A 125 36.88 21.32 2.77
N PHE A 126 37.22 21.96 3.89
CA PHE A 126 38.56 22.37 4.27
C PHE A 126 38.96 21.67 5.57
N ASN A 127 40.24 21.34 5.75
CA ASN A 127 40.76 20.84 7.03
C ASN A 127 41.22 21.99 7.95
N ALA A 128 41.72 21.64 9.14
CA ALA A 128 42.23 22.61 10.13
C ALA A 128 43.41 23.47 9.63
N ASP A 129 44.14 23.04 8.60
CA ASP A 129 45.26 23.76 7.99
C ASP A 129 44.85 24.65 6.80
N ASP A 130 43.53 24.87 6.64
CA ASP A 130 42.92 25.63 5.55
C ASP A 130 43.24 25.05 4.16
N LEU A 131 43.32 23.71 4.07
CA LEU A 131 43.49 22.98 2.81
C LEU A 131 42.17 22.37 2.37
N VAL A 132 41.87 22.44 1.07
CA VAL A 132 40.68 21.81 0.50
C VAL A 132 40.88 20.30 0.45
N VAL A 133 39.99 19.55 1.10
CA VAL A 133 40.05 18.09 1.17
C VAL A 133 38.98 17.41 0.32
N ALA A 134 37.89 18.10 -0.03
CA ALA A 134 36.86 17.57 -0.90
C ALA A 134 36.08 18.68 -1.62
N VAL A 135 35.61 18.38 -2.83
CA VAL A 135 34.66 19.20 -3.58
C VAL A 135 33.59 18.34 -4.23
N GLY A 136 32.34 18.75 -4.09
CA GLY A 136 31.21 18.26 -4.87
C GLY A 136 30.63 19.37 -5.73
N SER A 137 30.15 19.08 -6.93
CA SER A 137 29.51 20.07 -7.79
C SER A 137 28.50 19.46 -8.75
N SER A 138 27.35 20.12 -8.91
CA SER A 138 26.39 19.89 -9.98
C SER A 138 26.27 21.10 -10.92
N PHE A 139 27.30 21.96 -10.95
CA PHE A 139 27.32 23.11 -11.84
C PHE A 139 27.38 22.67 -13.30
N VAL A 140 26.65 23.37 -14.15
CA VAL A 140 26.55 23.03 -15.57
C VAL A 140 26.67 24.25 -16.44
N LYS A 141 27.09 24.06 -17.69
CA LYS A 141 27.01 25.11 -18.69
C LYS A 141 25.71 24.90 -19.50
N PRO A 142 24.67 25.74 -19.33
CA PRO A 142 23.42 25.54 -20.04
C PRO A 142 23.59 25.68 -21.54
N THR A 143 22.77 24.97 -22.31
CA THR A 143 22.71 25.07 -23.77
C THR A 143 22.02 26.36 -24.22
N SER A 144 21.08 26.85 -23.41
CA SER A 144 20.39 28.13 -23.55
C SER A 144 19.97 28.65 -22.17
N VAL A 145 19.73 29.97 -22.07
CA VAL A 145 19.29 30.63 -20.84
C VAL A 145 18.08 31.50 -21.17
N ALA A 146 16.99 31.34 -20.42
CA ALA A 146 15.78 32.15 -20.56
C ALA A 146 16.03 33.63 -20.21
N ASP A 147 15.10 34.52 -20.61
CA ASP A 147 15.15 35.93 -20.22
C ASP A 147 15.12 36.05 -18.69
N SER A 148 15.92 36.94 -18.12
CA SER A 148 16.01 37.15 -16.68
C SER A 148 14.85 37.99 -16.11
N THR A 149 13.98 38.52 -16.97
CA THR A 149 12.84 39.36 -16.60
C THR A 149 11.55 38.53 -16.63
N PRO A 150 10.92 38.24 -15.48
CA PRO A 150 9.72 37.41 -15.45
C PRO A 150 8.57 38.11 -16.20
N SER A 151 7.85 37.38 -17.05
CA SER A 151 6.63 37.86 -17.72
C SER A 151 5.34 37.37 -17.05
N VAL A 152 5.45 36.43 -16.10
CA VAL A 152 4.38 35.92 -15.24
C VAL A 152 4.53 36.50 -13.84
N SER A 153 3.42 36.95 -13.25
CA SER A 153 3.43 37.50 -11.89
C SER A 153 3.63 36.39 -10.84
N LEU A 154 4.17 36.76 -9.68
CA LEU A 154 4.32 35.82 -8.57
C LEU A 154 2.95 35.30 -8.08
N ASP A 155 1.91 36.14 -8.09
CA ASP A 155 0.57 35.73 -7.65
C ASP A 155 -0.04 34.70 -8.61
N ASP A 156 0.15 34.86 -9.92
CA ASP A 156 -0.29 33.86 -10.90
C ASP A 156 0.49 32.54 -10.74
N ALA A 157 1.79 32.62 -10.44
CA ALA A 157 2.62 31.45 -10.17
C ALA A 157 2.18 30.71 -8.90
N LYS A 158 1.89 31.45 -7.82
CA LYS A 158 1.32 30.89 -6.57
C LYS A 158 0.01 30.17 -6.84
N ALA A 159 -0.93 30.81 -7.52
CA ALA A 159 -2.22 30.21 -7.84
C ALA A 159 -2.08 28.91 -8.65
N THR A 160 -1.15 28.87 -9.62
CA THR A 160 -0.82 27.65 -10.37
C THR A 160 -0.33 26.54 -9.46
N ALA A 161 0.63 26.83 -8.58
CA ALA A 161 1.22 25.84 -7.68
C ALA A 161 0.20 25.34 -6.64
N GLU A 162 -0.58 26.23 -6.03
CA GLU A 162 -1.60 25.85 -5.05
C GLU A 162 -2.65 24.91 -5.67
N ALA A 163 -3.12 25.23 -6.88
CA ALA A 163 -4.05 24.38 -7.62
C ALA A 163 -3.44 23.03 -8.02
N ALA A 164 -2.17 23.03 -8.46
CA ALA A 164 -1.48 21.82 -8.90
C ALA A 164 -1.05 20.91 -7.76
N LEU A 165 -0.80 21.46 -6.57
CA LEU A 165 -0.21 20.75 -5.42
C LEU A 165 -1.19 20.52 -4.26
N ASP A 166 -2.39 21.07 -4.33
CA ASP A 166 -3.43 20.92 -3.29
C ASP A 166 -2.92 21.36 -1.90
N ALA A 167 -2.19 22.47 -1.91
CA ALA A 167 -1.51 23.07 -0.76
C ALA A 167 -1.52 24.60 -0.87
N SER A 168 -1.34 25.30 0.24
CA SER A 168 -1.38 26.77 0.28
C SER A 168 0.03 27.36 0.37
N PHE A 169 0.24 28.54 -0.20
CA PHE A 169 1.49 29.29 -0.09
C PHE A 169 1.88 29.51 1.38
N LEU A 170 3.16 29.31 1.69
CA LEU A 170 3.70 29.47 3.02
C LEU A 170 4.30 30.88 3.19
N ASP A 171 3.50 31.80 3.74
CA ASP A 171 3.86 33.23 3.89
C ASP A 171 5.15 33.49 4.70
N GLU A 172 5.58 32.52 5.52
CA GLU A 172 6.77 32.63 6.36
C GLU A 172 8.09 32.50 5.58
N VAL A 173 8.02 32.08 4.31
CA VAL A 173 9.20 31.87 3.45
C VAL A 173 9.14 32.78 2.24
N GLU A 174 10.09 33.70 2.16
CA GLU A 174 10.20 34.65 1.05
C GLU A 174 10.45 33.93 -0.29
N PRO A 175 9.63 34.19 -1.33
CA PRO A 175 9.86 33.67 -2.67
C PRO A 175 11.14 34.21 -3.30
N THR A 176 11.80 33.38 -4.12
CA THR A 176 12.97 33.78 -4.90
C THR A 176 12.71 33.59 -6.39
N LEU A 177 13.51 34.30 -7.20
CA LEU A 177 13.61 34.09 -8.63
C LEU A 177 14.94 33.38 -8.90
N GLU A 178 14.89 32.19 -9.51
CA GLU A 178 16.07 31.36 -9.76
C GLU A 178 16.02 30.76 -11.16
N PHE A 179 17.16 30.33 -11.70
CA PHE A 179 17.20 29.49 -12.88
C PHE A 179 17.07 28.02 -12.49
N LEU A 180 16.34 27.23 -13.29
CA LEU A 180 16.22 25.78 -13.15
C LEU A 180 16.75 25.12 -14.42
N ILE A 181 17.76 24.26 -14.28
CA ILE A 181 18.27 23.48 -15.39
C ILE A 181 17.26 22.40 -15.75
N GLN A 182 16.95 22.25 -17.03
CA GLN A 182 16.02 21.27 -17.58
C GLN A 182 16.74 20.06 -18.20
N PRO A 183 16.03 18.94 -18.45
CA PRO A 183 16.62 17.74 -19.06
C PRO A 183 17.27 17.94 -20.42
N ASP A 184 16.85 18.95 -21.18
CA ASP A 184 17.42 19.31 -22.48
C ASP A 184 18.69 20.20 -22.37
N GLY A 185 19.11 20.49 -21.13
CA GLY A 185 20.27 21.33 -20.81
C GLY A 185 19.98 22.83 -20.82
N SER A 186 18.76 23.28 -21.08
CA SER A 186 18.38 24.69 -20.99
C SER A 186 18.20 25.14 -19.54
N ALA A 187 18.31 26.45 -19.29
CA ALA A 187 18.01 27.07 -18.00
C ALA A 187 16.73 27.91 -18.11
N ALA A 188 15.66 27.47 -17.44
CA ALA A 188 14.40 28.19 -17.36
C ALA A 188 14.39 29.11 -16.14
N LEU A 189 13.85 30.33 -16.29
CA LEU A 189 13.63 31.22 -15.16
C LEU A 189 12.37 30.75 -14.40
N VAL A 190 12.47 30.58 -13.08
CA VAL A 190 11.38 30.08 -12.24
C VAL A 190 11.14 30.94 -11.01
N HIS A 191 9.88 31.12 -10.65
CA HIS A 191 9.46 31.51 -9.31
C HIS A 191 9.61 30.31 -8.38
N VAL A 192 10.34 30.48 -7.28
CA VAL A 192 10.61 29.45 -6.29
C VAL A 192 10.00 29.85 -4.96
N PHE A 193 9.14 29.00 -4.41
CA PHE A 193 8.47 29.26 -3.16
C PHE A 193 7.91 27.98 -2.55
N GLN A 194 7.53 28.04 -1.26
CA GLN A 194 7.00 26.89 -0.55
C GLN A 194 5.47 26.92 -0.49
N VAL A 195 4.86 25.74 -0.60
CA VAL A 195 3.44 25.50 -0.32
C VAL A 195 3.30 24.37 0.69
N ARG A 196 2.34 24.47 1.63
CA ARG A 196 2.13 23.52 2.72
C ARG A 196 0.65 23.21 2.90
N ASN A 197 0.34 21.96 3.23
CA ASN A 197 -0.97 21.51 3.67
C ASN A 197 -0.80 20.60 4.89
N ASP A 198 -1.06 21.13 6.08
CA ASP A 198 -0.86 20.40 7.34
C ASP A 198 -1.86 19.26 7.51
N GLU A 199 -3.11 19.42 7.06
CA GLU A 199 -4.15 18.39 7.15
C GLU A 199 -3.79 17.14 6.33
N LYS A 200 -3.12 17.34 5.19
CA LYS A 200 -2.72 16.28 4.27
C LYS A 200 -1.25 15.88 4.41
N ALA A 201 -0.53 16.44 5.39
CA ALA A 201 0.92 16.27 5.57
C ALA A 201 1.70 16.47 4.25
N LEU A 202 1.44 17.58 3.55
CA LEU A 202 2.14 17.96 2.33
C LEU A 202 3.02 19.18 2.59
N TRP A 203 4.24 19.17 2.07
CA TRP A 203 5.11 20.34 2.07
C TRP A 203 6.04 20.29 0.86
N TYR A 204 5.89 21.26 -0.04
CA TYR A 204 6.64 21.34 -1.28
C TYR A 204 7.38 22.66 -1.39
N ASN A 205 8.56 22.64 -1.99
CA ASN A 205 9.14 23.79 -2.68
C ASN A 205 8.78 23.69 -4.17
N ALA A 206 7.97 24.63 -4.67
CA ALA A 206 7.50 24.66 -6.04
C ALA A 206 8.44 25.48 -6.94
N PHE A 207 8.56 25.07 -8.20
CA PHE A 207 9.33 25.76 -9.23
C PHE A 207 8.42 26.02 -10.44
N VAL A 208 7.87 27.22 -10.54
CA VAL A 208 6.92 27.60 -11.60
C VAL A 208 7.63 28.48 -12.62
N ASP A 209 7.56 28.11 -13.89
CA ASP A 209 8.18 28.84 -14.99
C ASP A 209 7.66 30.29 -15.07
N ALA A 210 8.60 31.23 -15.03
CA ALA A 210 8.32 32.66 -14.96
C ALA A 210 7.85 33.28 -16.29
N HIS A 211 7.71 32.48 -17.35
CA HIS A 211 7.22 32.93 -18.66
C HIS A 211 5.99 32.18 -19.15
N THR A 212 5.88 30.89 -18.83
CA THR A 212 4.80 30.01 -19.29
C THR A 212 3.78 29.70 -18.20
N ASN A 213 4.06 30.08 -16.94
CA ASN A 213 3.23 29.79 -15.76
C ASN A 213 2.99 28.28 -15.57
N THR A 214 3.95 27.44 -15.95
CA THR A 214 3.87 25.98 -15.82
C THR A 214 4.67 25.52 -14.61
N LEU A 215 4.12 24.63 -13.79
CA LEU A 215 4.88 23.96 -12.73
C LEU A 215 5.90 22.99 -13.34
N LEU A 216 7.19 23.33 -13.26
CA LEU A 216 8.27 22.55 -13.89
C LEU A 216 8.89 21.50 -12.97
N SER A 217 8.94 21.76 -11.67
CA SER A 217 9.57 20.86 -10.70
C SER A 217 9.01 21.09 -9.30
N VAL A 218 9.31 20.16 -8.39
CA VAL A 218 9.06 20.29 -6.95
C VAL A 218 10.15 19.61 -6.12
N THR A 219 10.46 20.18 -4.96
CA THR A 219 11.15 19.47 -3.86
C THR A 219 10.10 19.11 -2.82
N ASP A 220 9.91 17.83 -2.55
CA ASP A 220 9.02 17.34 -1.49
C ASP A 220 9.79 17.26 -0.17
N TYR A 221 9.34 18.01 0.83
CA TYR A 221 9.94 18.04 2.16
C TYR A 221 9.34 17.01 3.12
N VAL A 222 8.29 16.28 2.71
CA VAL A 222 7.69 15.23 3.53
C VAL A 222 8.19 13.85 3.10
N ALA A 223 8.67 13.07 4.08
CA ALA A 223 9.09 11.70 3.87
C ALA A 223 7.87 10.77 3.91
N LYS A 224 7.48 10.27 2.75
CA LYS A 224 6.38 9.30 2.57
C LYS A 224 6.72 7.94 3.16
N ALA A 225 5.78 7.31 3.87
CA ALA A 225 5.94 5.95 4.36
C ALA A 225 6.05 4.98 3.17
N THR A 226 7.14 4.25 3.08
CA THR A 226 7.48 3.43 1.91
C THR A 226 7.79 2.01 2.34
N PHE A 227 7.14 1.03 1.71
CA PHE A 227 7.30 -0.39 2.06
C PHE A 227 7.58 -1.22 0.81
N ARG A 228 8.57 -2.11 0.86
CA ARG A 228 8.76 -3.14 -0.17
C ARG A 228 8.04 -4.42 0.27
N VAL A 229 6.91 -4.71 -0.36
CA VAL A 229 5.95 -5.75 0.08
C VAL A 229 5.49 -6.60 -1.09
N LEU A 230 4.83 -7.72 -0.83
CA LEU A 230 4.01 -8.41 -1.82
C LEU A 230 2.62 -7.75 -1.79
N PRO A 231 2.22 -7.00 -2.83
CA PRO A 231 0.92 -6.34 -2.88
C PRO A 231 -0.23 -7.27 -2.45
N ILE A 232 -1.25 -6.71 -1.79
CA ILE A 232 -2.41 -7.48 -1.32
C ILE A 232 -3.15 -8.23 -2.44
N THR A 233 -2.95 -7.83 -3.70
CA THR A 233 -3.51 -8.45 -4.90
C THR A 233 -2.67 -9.59 -5.48
N LYS A 234 -1.68 -10.06 -4.75
CA LYS A 234 -0.79 -11.15 -5.14
C LYS A 234 -0.76 -12.15 -4.00
N GLU A 235 -1.15 -13.37 -4.28
CA GLU A 235 -1.18 -14.48 -3.35
C GLU A 235 0.25 -14.99 -3.07
N LEU A 236 1.05 -15.18 -4.12
CA LEU A 236 2.29 -15.94 -4.07
C LEU A 236 3.54 -15.05 -4.12
N LEU A 237 4.56 -15.44 -3.36
CA LEU A 237 5.88 -14.81 -3.38
C LEU A 237 6.46 -14.62 -4.81
N THR A 238 6.20 -15.60 -5.68
CA THR A 238 6.68 -15.63 -7.07
C THR A 238 6.07 -14.57 -7.96
N GLU A 239 4.94 -13.98 -7.58
CA GLU A 239 4.30 -12.89 -8.31
C GLU A 239 5.01 -11.54 -8.10
N GLY A 240 5.90 -11.47 -7.10
CA GLY A 240 6.93 -10.44 -6.99
C GLY A 240 6.56 -9.23 -6.15
N PHE A 241 7.53 -8.78 -5.37
CA PHE A 241 7.43 -7.61 -4.50
C PHE A 241 7.35 -6.30 -5.29
N GLN A 242 6.70 -5.31 -4.70
CA GLN A 242 6.62 -3.95 -5.18
C GLN A 242 6.90 -2.97 -4.05
N THR A 243 7.39 -1.80 -4.41
CA THR A 243 7.49 -0.67 -3.49
C THR A 243 6.17 0.09 -3.50
N VAL A 244 5.49 0.14 -2.36
CA VAL A 244 4.29 0.94 -2.15
C VAL A 244 4.65 2.17 -1.33
N VAL A 245 4.00 3.30 -1.63
CA VAL A 245 4.29 4.62 -1.03
C VAL A 245 2.98 5.20 -0.52
N ASN A 246 2.95 5.62 0.74
CA ASN A 246 1.76 6.04 1.49
C ASN A 246 0.56 5.10 1.27
N PRO A 247 0.70 3.80 1.55
CA PRO A 247 -0.40 2.85 1.35
C PRO A 247 -1.57 3.05 2.33
N GLU A 248 -1.41 3.84 3.38
CA GLU A 248 -2.44 4.10 4.39
C GLU A 248 -3.69 4.82 3.85
N ASP A 249 -4.88 4.38 4.26
CA ASP A 249 -6.11 5.15 4.13
C ASP A 249 -6.22 6.08 5.35
N THR A 250 -6.05 7.40 5.15
CA THR A 250 -6.07 8.38 6.25
C THR A 250 -7.41 8.53 6.95
N THR A 251 -8.50 8.02 6.38
CA THR A 251 -9.81 7.95 7.08
C THR A 251 -9.80 6.87 8.14
N ALA A 252 -9.26 5.69 7.79
CA ALA A 252 -9.19 4.54 8.68
C ALA A 252 -7.99 4.62 9.64
N SER A 253 -6.87 5.13 9.14
CA SER A 253 -5.59 5.28 9.81
C SER A 253 -5.16 6.75 9.86
N PRO A 254 -5.85 7.61 10.65
CA PRO A 254 -5.58 9.05 10.70
C PRO A 254 -4.18 9.41 11.24
N PHE A 255 -3.51 8.46 11.90
CA PHE A 255 -2.13 8.61 12.39
C PHE A 255 -1.09 8.03 11.42
N GLY A 256 -1.52 7.57 10.24
CA GLY A 256 -0.77 6.66 9.39
C GLY A 256 -0.52 5.32 10.08
N TRP A 257 0.24 4.43 9.43
CA TRP A 257 0.48 3.09 9.98
C TRP A 257 1.62 3.04 10.99
N THR A 258 2.52 4.02 11.00
CA THR A 258 3.77 3.97 11.78
C THR A 258 3.75 4.91 12.98
N SER A 259 2.58 5.35 13.43
CA SER A 259 2.38 6.15 14.63
C SER A 259 1.16 5.65 15.41
N THR A 260 1.11 5.96 16.70
CA THR A 260 -0.05 5.71 17.59
C THR A 260 -0.82 7.00 17.95
N ASP A 261 -0.25 8.17 17.64
CA ASP A 261 -0.82 9.47 18.00
C ASP A 261 -0.75 10.52 16.88
N GLY A 262 -0.14 10.18 15.73
CA GLY A 262 -0.02 11.06 14.57
C GLY A 262 1.09 12.11 14.71
N THR A 263 1.81 12.14 15.83
CA THR A 263 2.87 13.14 16.09
C THR A 263 4.26 12.56 15.89
N THR A 264 4.47 11.32 16.33
CA THR A 264 5.79 10.68 16.33
C THR A 264 5.71 9.35 15.59
N SER A 265 6.55 9.18 14.56
CA SER A 265 6.74 7.86 13.94
C SER A 265 7.51 6.96 14.89
N THR A 266 7.12 5.70 14.99
CA THR A 266 7.79 4.67 15.78
C THR A 266 9.14 4.26 15.19
N GLY A 267 9.42 4.58 13.92
CA GLY A 267 10.64 4.17 13.23
C GLY A 267 10.73 2.67 12.94
N VAL A 268 9.69 1.90 13.28
CA VAL A 268 9.64 0.44 13.14
C VAL A 268 8.26 0.01 12.60
N THR A 269 8.09 -1.29 12.35
CA THR A 269 6.82 -1.92 11.93
C THR A 269 5.81 -2.02 13.08
N ALA A 270 5.49 -0.87 13.67
CA ALA A 270 4.52 -0.71 14.74
C ALA A 270 3.76 0.62 14.62
N GLY A 271 2.46 0.59 14.91
CA GLY A 271 1.65 1.80 15.03
C GLY A 271 0.32 1.51 15.71
N ASN A 272 -0.72 2.26 15.31
CA ASN A 272 -2.02 2.21 15.96
C ASN A 272 -2.76 0.89 15.74
N ASN A 273 -2.66 0.30 14.55
CA ASN A 273 -3.50 -0.86 14.16
C ASN A 273 -2.80 -2.19 14.46
N VAL A 274 -1.48 -2.24 14.31
CA VAL A 274 -0.69 -3.47 14.44
C VAL A 274 0.76 -3.20 14.88
N ILE A 275 1.34 -4.16 15.58
CA ILE A 275 2.79 -4.35 15.72
C ILE A 275 3.19 -5.71 15.18
N SER A 276 4.10 -5.73 14.19
CA SER A 276 4.64 -6.94 13.58
C SER A 276 6.08 -7.14 14.02
N PHE A 277 6.42 -8.32 14.53
CA PHE A 277 7.72 -8.57 15.16
C PHE A 277 8.10 -10.06 15.11
N LYS A 278 9.38 -10.37 15.32
CA LYS A 278 9.87 -11.73 15.58
C LYS A 278 10.37 -11.86 17.02
N THR A 279 9.94 -12.90 17.73
CA THR A 279 10.33 -13.20 19.12
C THR A 279 9.81 -12.22 20.18
N THR A 280 10.10 -10.92 20.09
CA THR A 280 9.62 -9.90 21.06
C THR A 280 9.15 -8.61 20.40
N GLN A 281 8.15 -7.96 20.99
CA GLN A 281 7.64 -6.67 20.49
C GLN A 281 8.64 -5.51 20.62
N LEU A 282 9.59 -5.58 21.56
CA LEU A 282 10.51 -4.48 21.84
C LEU A 282 11.70 -4.44 20.87
N THR A 283 12.25 -5.59 20.52
CA THR A 283 13.49 -5.69 19.72
C THR A 283 13.33 -6.49 18.43
N GLY A 284 12.18 -7.12 18.24
CA GLY A 284 11.92 -8.01 17.13
C GLY A 284 11.26 -7.37 15.91
N THR A 285 10.99 -6.07 15.94
CA THR A 285 10.36 -5.34 14.83
C THR A 285 11.37 -5.06 13.72
N ALA A 286 10.88 -4.90 12.49
CA ALA A 286 11.71 -4.42 11.39
C ALA A 286 11.92 -2.90 11.50
N ALA A 287 13.18 -2.48 11.50
CA ALA A 287 13.58 -1.07 11.52
C ALA A 287 13.50 -0.45 10.12
N GLN A 288 13.47 0.88 10.08
CA GLN A 288 13.64 1.61 8.84
C GLN A 288 15.00 1.30 8.18
N THR A 289 14.98 0.99 6.89
CA THR A 289 16.17 0.86 6.02
C THR A 289 16.72 2.22 5.58
N SER A 290 15.85 3.23 5.54
CA SER A 290 16.14 4.66 5.43
C SER A 290 14.94 5.43 5.97
N ALA A 291 15.03 6.75 6.13
CA ALA A 291 13.95 7.57 6.70
C ALA A 291 12.58 7.23 6.07
N ASN A 292 11.64 6.80 6.91
CA ASN A 292 10.29 6.36 6.55
C ASN A 292 10.20 5.24 5.50
N THR A 293 11.25 4.42 5.36
CA THR A 293 11.31 3.36 4.34
C THR A 293 11.68 2.01 4.95
N TRP A 294 10.88 0.99 4.68
CA TRP A 294 11.14 -0.42 5.02
C TRP A 294 11.27 -1.24 3.74
N SER A 295 12.49 -1.27 3.19
CA SER A 295 12.78 -1.94 1.92
C SER A 295 13.71 -3.13 2.11
N TYR A 296 13.14 -4.26 2.55
CA TYR A 296 13.87 -5.51 2.68
C TYR A 296 13.76 -6.35 1.38
N VAL A 297 14.92 -6.73 0.83
CA VAL A 297 14.98 -7.61 -0.34
C VAL A 297 15.14 -9.04 0.13
N GLN A 298 14.08 -9.83 0.00
CA GLN A 298 14.12 -11.26 0.28
C GLN A 298 14.72 -12.06 -0.88
N ASP A 299 15.42 -13.15 -0.56
CA ASP A 299 15.91 -14.15 -1.49
C ASP A 299 15.26 -15.51 -1.19
N PRO A 300 14.39 -16.04 -2.09
CA PRO A 300 13.71 -17.31 -1.87
C PRO A 300 14.63 -18.53 -1.92
N ALA A 301 15.88 -18.37 -2.39
CA ALA A 301 16.89 -19.42 -2.35
C ALA A 301 17.59 -19.53 -0.98
N GLN A 302 17.44 -18.53 -0.11
CA GLN A 302 17.99 -18.54 1.25
C GLN A 302 16.97 -19.07 2.27
N ALA A 303 17.47 -19.51 3.42
CA ALA A 303 16.60 -19.87 4.53
C ALA A 303 15.72 -18.69 4.95
N PRO A 304 14.45 -18.90 5.32
CA PRO A 304 13.55 -17.81 5.71
C PRO A 304 14.04 -17.09 6.98
N THR A 305 14.92 -17.73 7.76
CA THR A 305 15.48 -17.20 9.00
C THR A 305 16.64 -16.22 8.80
N VAL A 306 17.14 -16.00 7.58
CA VAL A 306 18.16 -14.97 7.34
C VAL A 306 17.56 -13.57 7.54
N ALA A 307 18.38 -12.63 8.02
CA ALA A 307 17.89 -11.31 8.46
C ALA A 307 17.08 -10.55 7.39
N ALA A 308 17.50 -10.62 6.12
CA ALA A 308 16.79 -9.97 5.02
C ALA A 308 15.38 -10.56 4.79
N ASN A 309 15.25 -11.89 4.83
CA ASN A 309 13.97 -12.58 4.64
C ASN A 309 13.05 -12.36 5.85
N VAL A 310 13.60 -12.35 7.07
CA VAL A 310 12.85 -11.99 8.29
C VAL A 310 12.32 -10.56 8.20
N GLY A 311 13.16 -9.59 7.81
CA GLY A 311 12.73 -8.21 7.65
C GLY A 311 11.63 -8.04 6.60
N ALA A 312 11.73 -8.75 5.48
CA ALA A 312 10.69 -8.77 4.45
C ALA A 312 9.38 -9.40 4.95
N ALA A 313 9.44 -10.52 5.68
CA ALA A 313 8.27 -11.19 6.26
C ALA A 313 7.54 -10.31 7.28
N ILE A 314 8.28 -9.67 8.19
CA ILE A 314 7.73 -8.72 9.17
C ILE A 314 7.06 -7.54 8.46
N THR A 315 7.74 -6.96 7.47
CA THR A 315 7.24 -5.81 6.70
C THR A 315 6.00 -6.17 5.89
N ASN A 316 5.97 -7.35 5.25
CA ASN A 316 4.84 -7.81 4.48
C ASN A 316 3.60 -8.03 5.35
N ASN A 317 3.75 -8.74 6.47
CA ASN A 317 2.64 -8.95 7.40
C ASN A 317 2.11 -7.62 7.97
N PHE A 318 3.01 -6.69 8.33
CA PHE A 318 2.62 -5.35 8.78
C PHE A 318 1.77 -4.62 7.74
N TYR A 319 2.16 -4.67 6.46
CA TYR A 319 1.40 -4.10 5.36
C TYR A 319 0.03 -4.76 5.18
N LEU A 320 -0.06 -6.08 5.21
CA LEU A 320 -1.33 -6.80 5.01
C LEU A 320 -2.33 -6.56 6.14
N VAL A 321 -1.88 -6.62 7.40
CA VAL A 321 -2.76 -6.40 8.56
C VAL A 321 -3.30 -4.97 8.57
N ASN A 322 -2.44 -3.97 8.29
CA ASN A 322 -2.92 -2.60 8.14
C ASN A 322 -3.87 -2.42 6.94
N SER A 323 -3.58 -3.08 5.81
CA SER A 323 -4.45 -3.00 4.62
C SER A 323 -5.84 -3.58 4.89
N ILE A 324 -5.93 -4.74 5.55
CA ILE A 324 -7.21 -5.35 5.93
C ILE A 324 -7.92 -4.52 7.01
N HIS A 325 -7.18 -3.95 7.96
CA HIS A 325 -7.75 -2.96 8.89
C HIS A 325 -8.41 -1.81 8.14
N ASP A 326 -7.69 -1.16 7.22
CA ASP A 326 -8.20 -0.01 6.48
C ASP A 326 -9.40 -0.38 5.59
N ILE A 327 -9.33 -1.51 4.88
CA ILE A 327 -10.45 -2.03 4.08
C ILE A 327 -11.67 -2.25 4.97
N THR A 328 -11.55 -3.04 6.03
CA THR A 328 -12.70 -3.39 6.88
C THR A 328 -13.26 -2.18 7.62
N TYR A 329 -12.42 -1.21 8.00
CA TYR A 329 -12.84 0.08 8.57
C TYR A 329 -13.79 0.83 7.62
N ARG A 330 -13.41 0.94 6.35
CA ARG A 330 -14.20 1.63 5.32
C ARG A 330 -15.57 0.98 5.11
N TYR A 331 -15.68 -0.33 5.36
CA TYR A 331 -16.94 -1.07 5.28
C TYR A 331 -17.68 -1.20 6.62
N GLY A 332 -17.19 -0.60 7.71
CA GLY A 332 -17.93 -0.46 8.97
C GLY A 332 -17.31 -1.13 10.20
N PHE A 333 -16.19 -1.85 10.06
CA PHE A 333 -15.44 -2.38 11.21
C PHE A 333 -14.58 -1.27 11.84
N THR A 334 -15.27 -0.38 12.54
CA THR A 334 -14.74 0.83 13.18
C THR A 334 -14.49 0.60 14.68
N GLU A 335 -14.03 1.64 15.38
CA GLU A 335 -13.78 1.62 16.81
C GLU A 335 -15.03 1.25 17.60
N ALA A 336 -16.17 1.89 17.30
CA ALA A 336 -17.46 1.56 17.91
C ALA A 336 -17.98 0.16 17.54
N ALA A 337 -17.44 -0.44 16.46
CA ALA A 337 -17.71 -1.81 16.03
C ALA A 337 -16.57 -2.76 16.38
N PHE A 338 -15.80 -2.44 17.44
CA PHE A 338 -14.84 -3.34 18.08
C PHE A 338 -13.63 -3.70 17.23
N ASN A 339 -13.13 -2.76 16.41
CA ASN A 339 -11.88 -2.94 15.68
C ASN A 339 -10.65 -3.00 16.60
N PHE A 340 -9.47 -3.23 16.02
CA PHE A 340 -8.21 -3.35 16.76
C PHE A 340 -7.39 -2.08 16.61
N GLN A 341 -7.36 -1.23 17.64
CA GLN A 341 -6.58 0.00 17.67
C GLN A 341 -6.01 0.30 19.06
N THR A 342 -4.76 0.76 19.12
CA THR A 342 -4.19 1.25 20.38
C THR A 342 -4.92 2.50 20.88
N ASN A 343 -5.25 3.41 19.97
CA ASN A 343 -5.90 4.68 20.24
C ASN A 343 -7.11 4.85 19.29
N ASN A 344 -8.30 4.89 19.88
CA ASN A 344 -9.58 5.00 19.15
C ASN A 344 -9.95 6.46 18.84
N ASN A 345 -9.11 7.43 19.21
CA ASN A 345 -9.33 8.86 18.98
C ASN A 345 -10.73 9.37 19.42
N GLY A 346 -11.26 8.81 20.51
CA GLY A 346 -12.58 9.16 21.04
C GLY A 346 -13.79 8.69 20.22
N LYS A 347 -13.60 7.82 19.21
CA LYS A 347 -14.67 7.35 18.30
C LYS A 347 -15.53 6.18 18.84
N GLY A 348 -15.29 5.73 20.08
CA GLY A 348 -16.02 4.63 20.71
C GLY A 348 -15.18 3.36 20.85
N GLY A 349 -15.83 2.25 21.24
CA GLY A 349 -15.15 0.98 21.52
C GLY A 349 -14.20 1.03 22.72
N ARG A 350 -13.37 -0.01 22.86
CA ARG A 350 -12.32 -0.11 23.88
C ARG A 350 -10.96 -0.20 23.21
N ALA A 351 -10.15 0.85 23.41
CA ALA A 351 -8.81 0.95 22.85
C ALA A 351 -7.78 0.03 23.55
N ASN A 352 -6.49 0.22 23.23
CA ASN A 352 -5.35 -0.57 23.69
C ASN A 352 -5.36 -2.02 23.18
N ASP A 353 -5.89 -2.23 21.99
CA ASP A 353 -6.13 -3.58 21.48
C ASP A 353 -5.67 -3.79 20.04
N ARG A 354 -4.70 -3.00 19.56
CA ARG A 354 -4.01 -3.26 18.28
C ARG A 354 -3.63 -4.74 18.12
N VAL A 355 -3.57 -5.20 16.89
CA VAL A 355 -3.09 -6.56 16.58
C VAL A 355 -1.62 -6.69 16.96
N THR A 356 -1.27 -7.83 17.56
CA THR A 356 0.12 -8.23 17.81
C THR A 356 0.45 -9.41 16.89
N ALA A 357 1.37 -9.22 15.95
CA ALA A 357 1.72 -10.23 14.95
C ALA A 357 3.14 -10.76 15.16
N SER A 358 3.24 -12.01 15.59
CA SER A 358 4.51 -12.72 15.83
C SER A 358 4.88 -13.53 14.60
N ILE A 359 5.98 -13.15 13.96
CA ILE A 359 6.46 -13.69 12.68
C ILE A 359 7.56 -14.71 12.93
N GLN A 360 7.46 -15.86 12.26
CA GLN A 360 8.29 -17.05 12.53
C GLN A 360 8.21 -17.48 14.01
N ASP A 361 7.02 -17.44 14.58
CA ASP A 361 6.80 -17.76 15.98
C ASP A 361 7.21 -19.21 16.26
N ALA A 362 7.98 -19.42 17.34
CA ALA A 362 8.57 -20.71 17.66
C ALA A 362 7.56 -21.71 18.25
N ALA A 363 6.32 -21.30 18.49
CA ALA A 363 5.27 -22.16 19.01
C ALA A 363 4.79 -23.22 18.00
N GLY A 364 5.09 -23.05 16.70
CA GLY A 364 4.61 -23.96 15.68
C GLY A 364 5.37 -23.91 14.36
N THR A 365 4.99 -24.82 13.47
CA THR A 365 5.40 -24.90 12.06
C THR A 365 4.22 -25.43 11.24
N ASN A 366 4.20 -25.18 9.93
CA ASN A 366 3.17 -25.69 9.01
C ASN A 366 1.75 -25.24 9.36
N ASN A 367 1.61 -24.04 9.91
CA ASN A 367 0.31 -23.46 10.27
C ASN A 367 0.42 -21.94 10.45
N ALA A 368 -0.67 -21.31 10.86
CA ALA A 368 -0.73 -20.02 11.50
C ALA A 368 -1.90 -20.02 12.49
N ASP A 369 -2.05 -18.97 13.31
CA ASP A 369 -3.25 -18.79 14.12
C ASP A 369 -3.48 -17.34 14.53
N PHE A 370 -4.75 -17.02 14.83
CA PHE A 370 -5.16 -15.75 15.40
C PHE A 370 -6.04 -15.95 16.65
N ALA A 371 -5.56 -15.46 17.80
CA ALA A 371 -6.37 -15.39 19.02
C ALA A 371 -7.14 -14.07 19.08
N THR A 372 -8.46 -14.16 19.22
CA THR A 372 -9.36 -12.99 19.30
C THR A 372 -10.01 -12.86 20.67
N PRO A 373 -9.38 -12.16 21.63
CA PRO A 373 -10.05 -11.81 22.87
C PRO A 373 -11.11 -10.72 22.66
N PRO A 374 -11.97 -10.46 23.68
CA PRO A 374 -12.94 -9.37 23.64
C PRO A 374 -12.32 -8.00 23.34
N ASP A 375 -13.16 -7.05 22.92
CA ASP A 375 -12.83 -5.64 22.70
C ASP A 375 -12.04 -5.02 23.86
N GLY A 376 -10.97 -4.29 23.54
CA GLY A 376 -10.01 -3.75 24.52
C GLY A 376 -8.88 -4.69 24.92
N GLN A 377 -8.76 -5.85 24.27
CA GLN A 377 -7.61 -6.75 24.39
C GLN A 377 -7.03 -7.06 23.01
N SER A 378 -5.71 -6.94 22.88
CA SER A 378 -5.02 -7.18 21.61
C SER A 378 -5.32 -8.56 21.01
N GLY A 379 -5.74 -8.56 19.74
CA GLY A 379 -5.67 -9.76 18.91
C GLY A 379 -4.21 -10.23 18.77
N ARG A 380 -3.98 -11.54 18.76
CA ARG A 380 -2.63 -12.10 18.62
C ARG A 380 -2.57 -13.03 17.41
N MET A 381 -1.88 -12.59 16.38
CA MET A 381 -1.54 -13.37 15.20
C MET A 381 -0.18 -14.05 15.41
N ARG A 382 -0.06 -15.32 15.02
CA ARG A 382 1.19 -16.06 14.95
C ARG A 382 1.35 -16.66 13.56
N MET A 383 2.40 -16.26 12.87
CA MET A 383 2.78 -16.80 11.58
C MET A 383 3.94 -17.78 11.77
N PHE A 384 3.83 -18.98 11.19
CA PHE A 384 4.87 -19.99 11.32
C PHE A 384 5.66 -20.24 10.03
N ILE A 385 6.82 -20.88 10.21
CA ILE A 385 7.61 -21.45 9.11
C ILE A 385 6.99 -22.78 8.66
N TRP A 386 7.01 -23.00 7.35
CA TRP A 386 6.55 -24.22 6.70
C TRP A 386 7.73 -25.07 6.21
N THR A 387 7.68 -26.36 6.49
CA THR A 387 8.80 -27.31 6.39
C THR A 387 8.68 -28.30 5.23
N PHE A 388 7.76 -28.07 4.29
CA PHE A 388 7.53 -28.93 3.13
C PHE A 388 8.58 -28.79 2.02
N THR A 389 9.43 -27.77 2.11
CA THR A 389 10.45 -27.46 1.10
C THR A 389 11.83 -27.23 1.71
N ASN A 390 12.85 -27.22 0.84
CA ASN A 390 14.20 -26.80 1.16
C ASN A 390 14.72 -25.77 0.13
N PRO A 391 14.96 -24.50 0.49
CA PRO A 391 14.75 -23.91 1.82
C PRO A 391 13.28 -23.95 2.26
N ARG A 392 13.05 -23.90 3.58
CA ARG A 392 11.73 -23.78 4.20
C ARG A 392 11.03 -22.50 3.74
N ARG A 393 9.71 -22.44 3.79
CA ARG A 393 8.92 -21.26 3.38
C ARG A 393 8.35 -20.53 4.59
N ASP A 394 8.17 -19.22 4.46
CA ASP A 394 7.61 -18.37 5.52
C ASP A 394 6.14 -18.09 5.23
N GLY A 395 5.23 -18.49 6.12
CA GLY A 395 3.80 -18.25 5.94
C GLY A 395 3.41 -16.78 5.91
N ALA A 396 4.26 -15.87 6.42
CA ALA A 396 4.03 -14.43 6.31
C ALA A 396 4.28 -13.86 4.89
N LEU A 397 4.76 -14.68 3.96
CA LEU A 397 5.07 -14.31 2.58
C LEU A 397 4.21 -15.04 1.53
N GLU A 398 3.07 -15.55 1.97
CA GLU A 398 1.98 -16.05 1.13
C GLU A 398 0.71 -15.38 1.65
N ASN A 399 0.19 -14.43 0.88
CA ASN A 399 -0.65 -13.34 1.40
C ASN A 399 -2.04 -13.78 1.85
N ASP A 400 -2.57 -14.85 1.27
CA ASP A 400 -3.83 -15.45 1.69
C ASP A 400 -3.81 -15.91 3.16
N ILE A 401 -2.67 -16.39 3.69
CA ILE A 401 -2.56 -16.83 5.10
C ILE A 401 -2.66 -15.63 6.09
N PRO A 402 -1.84 -14.56 6.03
CA PRO A 402 -2.03 -13.40 6.91
C PRO A 402 -3.40 -12.74 6.79
N ILE A 403 -3.99 -12.73 5.59
CA ILE A 403 -5.34 -12.18 5.36
C ILE A 403 -6.39 -13.08 6.03
N HIS A 404 -6.25 -14.40 5.89
CA HIS A 404 -7.07 -15.39 6.58
C HIS A 404 -7.01 -15.17 8.10
N GLU A 405 -5.81 -15.10 8.67
CA GLU A 405 -5.63 -14.90 10.12
C GLU A 405 -6.22 -13.57 10.60
N MET A 406 -6.01 -12.48 9.87
CA MET A 406 -6.61 -11.19 10.24
C MET A 406 -8.14 -11.24 10.19
N THR A 407 -8.70 -12.02 9.27
CA THR A 407 -10.16 -12.17 9.12
C THR A 407 -10.78 -12.88 10.33
N HIS A 408 -10.10 -13.83 10.97
CA HIS A 408 -10.56 -14.41 12.23
C HIS A 408 -10.79 -13.34 13.31
N GLY A 409 -9.90 -12.34 13.38
CA GLY A 409 -10.06 -11.18 14.25
C GLY A 409 -11.37 -10.45 13.99
N VAL A 410 -11.65 -10.13 12.73
CA VAL A 410 -12.85 -9.42 12.29
C VAL A 410 -14.12 -10.24 12.59
N THR A 411 -14.14 -11.52 12.21
CA THR A 411 -15.33 -12.37 12.37
C THR A 411 -15.68 -12.61 13.83
N ASN A 412 -14.68 -12.82 14.71
CA ASN A 412 -14.88 -13.03 16.13
C ASN A 412 -15.23 -11.74 16.88
N ARG A 413 -14.73 -10.57 16.45
CA ARG A 413 -15.11 -9.28 17.04
C ARG A 413 -16.53 -8.88 16.66
N LEU A 414 -16.94 -9.05 15.40
CA LEU A 414 -18.29 -8.66 14.99
C LEU A 414 -19.36 -9.65 15.48
N THR A 415 -19.11 -10.96 15.35
CA THR A 415 -20.08 -11.98 15.77
C THR A 415 -20.27 -11.94 17.28
N GLY A 416 -21.48 -11.63 17.73
CA GLY A 416 -21.78 -11.51 19.16
C GLY A 416 -21.20 -10.25 19.82
N GLY A 417 -20.90 -9.20 19.04
CA GLY A 417 -20.75 -7.83 19.52
C GLY A 417 -19.55 -7.58 20.44
N GLY A 418 -18.34 -7.87 19.95
CA GLY A 418 -17.08 -7.54 20.60
C GLY A 418 -16.65 -8.54 21.68
N THR A 419 -17.36 -9.66 21.84
CA THR A 419 -17.07 -10.65 22.88
C THR A 419 -15.92 -11.60 22.54
N GLY A 420 -15.65 -11.85 21.26
CA GLY A 420 -14.67 -12.84 20.82
C GLY A 420 -15.02 -14.29 21.17
N ALA A 421 -16.24 -14.56 21.66
CA ALA A 421 -16.62 -15.86 22.23
C ALA A 421 -17.72 -16.59 21.44
N CYS A 422 -17.99 -16.16 20.21
CA CYS A 422 -19.21 -16.53 19.48
C CYS A 422 -19.02 -17.35 18.22
N LEU A 423 -17.80 -17.87 17.98
CA LEU A 423 -17.50 -18.84 16.93
C LEU A 423 -16.77 -20.07 17.51
N GLN A 424 -17.34 -20.66 18.58
CA GLN A 424 -16.67 -21.66 19.42
C GLN A 424 -17.21 -23.08 19.22
N THR A 425 -18.43 -23.24 18.71
CA THR A 425 -18.94 -24.57 18.31
C THR A 425 -18.29 -25.02 17.00
N THR A 426 -18.22 -26.33 16.74
CA THR A 426 -17.51 -26.87 15.56
C THR A 426 -18.02 -26.28 14.25
N GLU A 427 -19.33 -26.15 14.05
CA GLU A 427 -19.89 -25.58 12.82
C GLU A 427 -19.67 -24.06 12.74
N ALA A 428 -19.78 -23.33 13.86
CA ALA A 428 -19.52 -21.89 13.91
C ALA A 428 -18.04 -21.56 13.67
N GLY A 429 -17.14 -22.31 14.31
CA GLY A 429 -15.70 -22.23 14.08
C GLY A 429 -15.34 -22.58 12.64
N GLY A 430 -15.99 -23.60 12.07
CA GLY A 430 -15.85 -23.91 10.64
C GLY A 430 -16.30 -22.79 9.71
N MET A 431 -17.40 -22.10 10.00
CA MET A 431 -17.73 -20.87 9.25
C MET A 431 -16.69 -19.76 9.46
N GLY A 432 -16.08 -19.68 10.64
CA GLY A 432 -14.89 -18.86 10.92
C GLY A 432 -13.78 -19.09 9.89
N GLU A 433 -13.36 -20.34 9.70
CA GLU A 433 -12.39 -20.74 8.66
C GLU A 433 -12.87 -20.32 7.25
N GLY A 434 -14.14 -20.58 6.94
CA GLY A 434 -14.69 -20.32 5.62
C GLY A 434 -14.80 -18.83 5.26
N TRP A 435 -15.10 -17.97 6.24
CA TRP A 435 -15.06 -16.51 6.05
C TRP A 435 -13.64 -16.03 5.79
N SER A 436 -12.67 -16.56 6.54
CA SER A 436 -11.27 -16.21 6.40
C SER A 436 -10.72 -16.56 5.00
N ASP A 437 -11.01 -17.77 4.51
CA ASP A 437 -10.65 -18.17 3.14
C ASP A 437 -11.38 -17.32 2.07
N ALA A 438 -12.65 -16.96 2.30
CA ALA A 438 -13.42 -16.17 1.35
C ALA A 438 -12.94 -14.70 1.26
N VAL A 439 -12.46 -14.11 2.36
CA VAL A 439 -11.84 -12.78 2.35
C VAL A 439 -10.46 -12.81 1.68
N ALA A 440 -9.68 -13.88 1.89
CA ALA A 440 -8.43 -14.10 1.16
C ALA A 440 -8.67 -14.19 -0.37
N ASP A 441 -9.69 -14.96 -0.79
CA ASP A 441 -10.13 -15.02 -2.19
C ASP A 441 -10.48 -13.61 -2.70
N TRP A 442 -11.36 -12.90 -2.00
CA TRP A 442 -11.77 -11.55 -2.38
C TRP A 442 -10.58 -10.58 -2.52
N ALA A 443 -9.63 -10.64 -1.60
CA ALA A 443 -8.46 -9.77 -1.58
C ALA A 443 -7.51 -10.00 -2.77
N ASP A 444 -7.40 -11.24 -3.24
CA ASP A 444 -6.57 -11.64 -4.38
C ASP A 444 -7.20 -11.30 -5.76
N ARG A 445 -8.48 -10.89 -5.81
CA ARG A 445 -9.16 -10.61 -7.09
C ARG A 445 -8.70 -9.30 -7.73
N THR A 446 -8.26 -9.37 -8.98
CA THR A 446 -7.82 -8.22 -9.79
C THR A 446 -8.73 -7.90 -10.97
N SER A 447 -9.72 -8.76 -11.26
CA SER A 447 -10.70 -8.55 -12.32
C SER A 447 -12.01 -9.26 -12.00
N GLY A 448 -13.07 -8.96 -12.76
CA GLY A 448 -14.36 -9.63 -12.64
C GLY A 448 -14.44 -11.02 -13.30
N THR A 449 -13.33 -11.51 -13.86
CA THR A 449 -13.29 -12.87 -14.44
C THR A 449 -13.31 -13.90 -13.32
N ASP A 450 -14.29 -14.80 -13.38
CA ASP A 450 -14.33 -15.92 -12.45
C ASP A 450 -13.15 -16.88 -12.68
N ARG A 451 -12.57 -17.37 -11.59
CA ARG A 451 -11.45 -18.32 -11.57
C ARG A 451 -11.48 -19.10 -10.27
N ASN A 452 -10.87 -20.28 -10.30
CA ASN A 452 -10.64 -21.04 -9.09
C ASN A 452 -9.67 -20.29 -8.17
N PHE A 453 -9.92 -20.39 -6.86
CA PHE A 453 -9.03 -19.89 -5.82
C PHE A 453 -8.52 -21.07 -4.98
N ILE A 454 -7.25 -21.04 -4.60
CA ILE A 454 -6.55 -22.16 -3.98
C ILE A 454 -5.71 -21.58 -2.84
N MET A 455 -5.88 -22.09 -1.63
CA MET A 455 -5.16 -21.59 -0.45
C MET A 455 -3.80 -22.28 -0.28
N GLY A 456 -2.78 -21.55 0.15
CA GLY A 456 -1.54 -22.09 0.72
C GLY A 456 -0.66 -22.85 -0.28
N GLN A 457 -0.76 -22.58 -1.58
CA GLN A 457 -0.03 -23.27 -2.65
C GLN A 457 1.49 -23.14 -2.49
N TYR A 458 1.96 -21.94 -2.13
CA TYR A 458 3.38 -21.67 -2.00
C TYR A 458 3.95 -22.43 -0.80
N VAL A 459 3.41 -22.33 0.40
CA VAL A 459 4.04 -22.91 1.59
C VAL A 459 4.13 -24.43 1.58
N VAL A 460 3.17 -25.12 0.94
CA VAL A 460 3.20 -26.59 0.79
C VAL A 460 3.86 -27.07 -0.48
N ASN A 461 4.15 -26.17 -1.43
CA ASN A 461 4.71 -26.52 -2.74
C ASN A 461 3.84 -27.50 -3.54
N ASP A 462 2.54 -27.32 -3.45
CA ASP A 462 1.54 -28.11 -4.16
C ASP A 462 0.56 -27.15 -4.84
N PRO A 463 0.40 -27.19 -6.17
CA PRO A 463 -0.62 -26.39 -6.85
C PRO A 463 -2.06 -26.75 -6.45
N ALA A 464 -2.28 -27.85 -5.73
CA ALA A 464 -3.57 -28.16 -5.12
C ALA A 464 -3.84 -27.38 -3.82
N GLY A 465 -2.80 -26.80 -3.20
CA GLY A 465 -2.93 -26.07 -1.95
C GLY A 465 -3.21 -26.94 -0.72
N ILE A 466 -3.75 -26.32 0.33
CA ILE A 466 -3.99 -26.96 1.65
C ILE A 466 -5.40 -27.48 1.85
N ARG A 467 -6.35 -27.08 1.00
CA ARG A 467 -7.77 -27.46 1.08
C ARG A 467 -8.04 -28.66 0.17
N THR A 468 -9.09 -29.42 0.44
CA THR A 468 -9.39 -30.64 -0.33
C THR A 468 -9.71 -30.35 -1.80
N HIS A 469 -10.34 -29.20 -2.08
CA HIS A 469 -10.70 -28.75 -3.42
C HIS A 469 -10.45 -27.25 -3.60
N PRO A 470 -10.12 -26.79 -4.82
CA PRO A 470 -10.17 -25.36 -5.15
C PRO A 470 -11.57 -24.79 -4.90
N TYR A 471 -11.68 -23.54 -4.47
CA TYR A 471 -12.96 -22.83 -4.48
C TYR A 471 -13.35 -22.55 -5.92
N SER A 472 -14.56 -22.97 -6.30
CA SER A 472 -14.97 -22.98 -7.71
C SER A 472 -16.48 -22.86 -7.86
N THR A 473 -16.91 -22.13 -8.87
CA THR A 473 -18.30 -22.15 -9.34
C THR A 473 -18.67 -23.46 -10.02
N SER A 474 -17.70 -24.27 -10.44
CA SER A 474 -17.95 -25.59 -11.03
C SER A 474 -18.18 -26.66 -9.96
N SER A 475 -19.33 -27.33 -10.02
CA SER A 475 -19.66 -28.45 -9.13
C SER A 475 -18.85 -29.72 -9.42
N SER A 476 -18.20 -29.82 -10.59
CA SER A 476 -17.28 -30.93 -10.88
C SER A 476 -15.89 -30.72 -10.30
N VAL A 477 -15.48 -29.46 -10.11
CA VAL A 477 -14.20 -29.10 -9.49
C VAL A 477 -14.34 -29.10 -7.97
N ASN A 478 -15.39 -28.48 -7.45
CA ASN A 478 -15.70 -28.49 -6.03
C ASN A 478 -17.14 -29.00 -5.81
N PRO A 479 -17.32 -30.29 -5.48
CA PRO A 479 -18.63 -30.90 -5.25
C PRO A 479 -19.21 -30.65 -3.84
N LEU A 480 -18.56 -29.88 -2.97
CA LEU A 480 -19.03 -29.66 -1.61
C LEU A 480 -20.38 -28.92 -1.61
N THR A 481 -21.28 -29.40 -0.75
CA THR A 481 -22.65 -28.87 -0.56
C THR A 481 -22.98 -28.85 0.93
N TYR A 482 -24.13 -28.26 1.30
CA TYR A 482 -24.58 -28.24 2.70
C TYR A 482 -24.59 -29.63 3.37
N SER A 483 -24.97 -30.69 2.65
CA SER A 483 -24.98 -32.04 3.21
C SER A 483 -23.60 -32.61 3.53
N SER A 484 -22.54 -32.07 2.90
CA SER A 484 -21.17 -32.45 3.23
C SER A 484 -20.86 -32.17 4.71
N VAL A 485 -21.38 -31.06 5.26
CA VAL A 485 -21.15 -30.66 6.67
C VAL A 485 -21.55 -31.74 7.66
N GLY A 486 -22.64 -32.48 7.40
CA GLY A 486 -23.13 -33.53 8.29
C GLY A 486 -22.19 -34.72 8.47
N GLN A 487 -21.12 -34.81 7.66
CA GLN A 487 -20.09 -35.86 7.74
C GLN A 487 -18.75 -35.35 8.28
N LEU A 488 -18.65 -34.05 8.61
CA LEU A 488 -17.39 -33.40 8.99
C LEU A 488 -17.42 -33.05 10.47
N ASN A 489 -16.26 -33.20 11.13
CA ASN A 489 -16.09 -32.97 12.56
C ASN A 489 -14.88 -32.07 12.88
N GLU A 490 -14.33 -31.42 11.86
CA GLU A 490 -13.12 -30.63 11.90
C GLU A 490 -13.43 -29.28 11.22
N VAL A 491 -12.95 -28.18 11.80
CA VAL A 491 -13.39 -26.82 11.45
C VAL A 491 -12.94 -26.41 10.05
N HIS A 492 -11.71 -26.74 9.64
CA HIS A 492 -11.20 -26.37 8.31
C HIS A 492 -12.01 -27.07 7.22
N ASN A 493 -12.29 -28.37 7.39
CA ASN A 493 -13.12 -29.13 6.45
C ASN A 493 -14.53 -28.55 6.31
N ILE A 494 -15.15 -28.09 7.41
CA ILE A 494 -16.45 -27.40 7.37
C ILE A 494 -16.31 -26.04 6.69
N GLY A 495 -15.22 -25.33 6.96
CA GLY A 495 -14.88 -24.05 6.34
C GLY A 495 -14.78 -24.12 4.84
N GLU A 496 -14.23 -25.21 4.29
CA GLU A 496 -14.19 -25.42 2.83
C GLU A 496 -15.59 -25.38 2.19
N VAL A 497 -16.60 -25.93 2.87
CA VAL A 497 -17.99 -25.88 2.38
C VAL A 497 -18.50 -24.44 2.37
N TRP A 498 -18.26 -23.70 3.45
CA TRP A 498 -18.75 -22.32 3.60
C TRP A 498 -18.02 -21.34 2.69
N ALA A 499 -16.69 -21.41 2.59
CA ALA A 499 -15.89 -20.62 1.66
C ALA A 499 -16.31 -20.88 0.21
N ASN A 500 -16.53 -22.13 -0.20
CA ASN A 500 -17.00 -22.44 -1.55
C ASN A 500 -18.38 -21.84 -1.84
N LEU A 501 -19.30 -21.90 -0.86
CA LEU A 501 -20.59 -21.22 -0.93
C LEU A 501 -20.42 -19.72 -1.17
N LEU A 502 -19.56 -19.06 -0.40
CA LEU A 502 -19.31 -17.63 -0.50
C LEU A 502 -18.56 -17.21 -1.78
N HIS A 503 -17.68 -18.06 -2.30
CA HIS A 503 -17.07 -17.91 -3.62
C HIS A 503 -18.14 -17.92 -4.73
N ASN A 504 -19.13 -18.81 -4.64
CA ASN A 504 -20.23 -18.83 -5.59
C ASN A 504 -21.11 -17.56 -5.45
N VAL A 505 -21.31 -17.04 -4.22
CA VAL A 505 -21.99 -15.76 -3.98
C VAL A 505 -21.21 -14.59 -4.58
N TYR A 506 -19.88 -14.56 -4.41
CA TYR A 506 -18.99 -13.57 -5.02
C TYR A 506 -19.12 -13.56 -6.54
N ALA A 507 -18.96 -14.71 -7.18
CA ALA A 507 -19.04 -14.83 -8.64
C ALA A 507 -20.41 -14.41 -9.18
N ALA A 508 -21.50 -14.80 -8.49
CA ALA A 508 -22.85 -14.40 -8.86
C ALA A 508 -23.08 -12.88 -8.76
N LEU A 509 -22.61 -12.24 -7.67
CA LEU A 509 -22.71 -10.79 -7.49
C LEU A 509 -21.86 -10.03 -8.52
N VAL A 510 -20.62 -10.46 -8.77
CA VAL A 510 -19.75 -9.84 -9.77
C VAL A 510 -20.32 -10.03 -11.19
N SER A 511 -20.91 -11.18 -11.48
CA SER A 511 -21.60 -11.39 -12.76
C SER A 511 -22.80 -10.47 -12.94
N ALA A 512 -23.55 -10.20 -11.87
CA ALA A 512 -24.74 -9.35 -11.91
C ALA A 512 -24.41 -7.84 -11.94
N HIS A 513 -23.39 -7.41 -11.20
CA HIS A 513 -23.12 -6.00 -10.92
C HIS A 513 -21.76 -5.49 -11.44
N GLY A 514 -20.97 -6.36 -12.07
CA GLY A 514 -19.61 -6.04 -12.49
C GLY A 514 -18.59 -6.06 -11.35
N PHE A 515 -17.35 -5.69 -11.67
CA PHE A 515 -16.22 -5.66 -10.74
C PHE A 515 -15.68 -4.23 -10.60
N SER A 516 -15.44 -3.80 -9.37
CA SER A 516 -14.75 -2.55 -9.08
C SER A 516 -13.29 -2.80 -8.72
N ALA A 517 -12.38 -2.17 -9.47
CA ALA A 517 -10.95 -2.17 -9.14
C ALA A 517 -10.63 -1.36 -7.88
N THR A 518 -11.53 -0.46 -7.45
CA THR A 518 -11.37 0.41 -6.27
C THR A 518 -12.08 -0.12 -5.04
N ALA A 519 -12.67 -1.33 -5.07
CA ALA A 519 -13.45 -1.86 -3.94
C ALA A 519 -12.68 -1.94 -2.61
N ARG A 520 -11.34 -1.97 -2.63
CA ARG A 520 -10.50 -1.97 -1.42
C ARG A 520 -10.39 -0.59 -0.75
N THR A 521 -10.65 0.50 -1.47
CA THR A 521 -10.49 1.88 -0.96
C THR A 521 -11.78 2.69 -1.02
N ASP A 522 -12.71 2.30 -1.89
CA ASP A 522 -14.01 2.92 -2.08
C ASP A 522 -15.15 1.92 -1.84
N PRO A 523 -15.79 1.96 -0.66
CA PRO A 523 -16.92 1.09 -0.33
C PRO A 523 -18.25 1.62 -0.88
N THR A 524 -18.29 2.78 -1.55
CA THR A 524 -19.56 3.41 -1.96
C THR A 524 -20.09 2.88 -3.30
N GLY A 525 -19.26 2.13 -4.03
CA GLY A 525 -19.62 1.55 -5.31
C GLY A 525 -20.75 0.51 -5.23
N THR A 526 -21.38 0.24 -6.37
CA THR A 526 -22.46 -0.74 -6.49
C THR A 526 -22.02 -2.04 -7.15
N ALA A 527 -20.72 -2.18 -7.48
CA ALA A 527 -20.17 -3.36 -8.12
C ALA A 527 -20.25 -4.60 -7.22
N GLY A 528 -20.27 -5.78 -7.82
CA GLY A 528 -20.58 -7.03 -7.11
C GLY A 528 -19.60 -7.38 -6.01
N ASN A 529 -18.31 -7.06 -6.18
CA ASN A 529 -17.31 -7.26 -5.15
C ASN A 529 -17.43 -6.25 -4.00
N VAL A 530 -17.96 -5.04 -4.23
CA VAL A 530 -18.32 -4.08 -3.17
C VAL A 530 -19.55 -4.58 -2.41
N VAL A 531 -20.58 -5.01 -3.16
CA VAL A 531 -21.81 -5.59 -2.58
C VAL A 531 -21.48 -6.78 -1.70
N TRP A 532 -20.66 -7.72 -2.19
CA TRP A 532 -20.25 -8.91 -1.44
C TRP A 532 -19.59 -8.56 -0.11
N PHE A 533 -18.68 -7.58 -0.09
CA PHE A 533 -17.93 -7.24 1.12
C PHE A 533 -18.79 -6.50 2.16
N HIS A 534 -19.75 -5.69 1.72
CA HIS A 534 -20.79 -5.15 2.61
C HIS A 534 -21.65 -6.25 3.23
N LEU A 535 -22.14 -7.20 2.41
CA LEU A 535 -22.95 -8.30 2.91
C LEU A 535 -22.18 -9.17 3.90
N PHE A 536 -20.89 -9.40 3.65
CA PHE A 536 -20.00 -10.11 4.56
C PHE A 536 -19.97 -9.44 5.95
N LEU A 537 -19.62 -8.16 6.05
CA LEU A 537 -19.52 -7.48 7.35
C LEU A 537 -20.87 -7.28 8.03
N ASP A 538 -21.90 -6.89 7.29
CA ASP A 538 -23.24 -6.69 7.83
C ASP A 538 -23.82 -8.00 8.39
N ALA A 539 -23.63 -9.12 7.71
CA ALA A 539 -24.13 -10.41 8.16
C ALA A 539 -23.48 -10.85 9.48
N LEU A 540 -22.19 -10.58 9.67
CA LEU A 540 -21.49 -10.89 10.92
C LEU A 540 -22.07 -10.12 12.12
N ALA A 541 -22.48 -8.87 11.90
CA ALA A 541 -23.12 -8.05 12.93
C ALA A 541 -24.58 -8.46 13.23
N LEU A 542 -25.26 -9.10 12.27
CA LEU A 542 -26.66 -9.52 12.39
C LEU A 542 -26.83 -10.93 12.98
N GLN A 543 -25.88 -11.83 12.73
CA GLN A 543 -26.00 -13.24 13.12
C GLN A 543 -25.86 -13.43 14.65
N PRO A 544 -26.50 -14.48 15.21
CA PRO A 544 -26.42 -14.75 16.63
C PRO A 544 -25.06 -15.33 17.01
N CYS A 545 -24.83 -15.46 18.32
CA CYS A 545 -23.67 -16.17 18.85
C CYS A 545 -23.73 -17.66 18.50
N ASN A 546 -22.60 -18.23 18.07
CA ASN A 546 -22.43 -19.61 17.60
C ASN A 546 -23.48 -20.00 16.54
N PRO A 547 -23.51 -19.27 15.40
CA PRO A 547 -24.46 -19.57 14.33
C PRO A 547 -24.13 -20.93 13.70
N THR A 548 -25.13 -21.52 13.05
CA THR A 548 -24.95 -22.65 12.13
C THR A 548 -25.18 -22.17 10.68
N LEU A 549 -24.77 -22.94 9.68
CA LEU A 549 -25.12 -22.68 8.28
C LEU A 549 -26.64 -22.69 8.14
N LEU A 550 -27.29 -23.64 8.83
CA LEU A 550 -28.73 -23.71 8.99
C LEU A 550 -29.17 -24.52 10.23
N VAL A 551 -30.33 -24.17 10.83
CA VAL A 551 -30.81 -24.76 12.10
C VAL A 551 -31.34 -26.20 11.94
N PRO A 552 -31.09 -27.10 12.91
CA PRO A 552 -31.77 -28.38 12.98
C PRO A 552 -33.27 -28.19 13.23
N SER A 553 -34.12 -28.71 12.35
CA SER A 553 -35.56 -28.49 12.35
C SER A 553 -36.25 -29.18 13.52
N PHE A 554 -36.27 -28.58 14.71
CA PHE A 554 -37.10 -29.06 15.82
C PHE A 554 -37.66 -27.91 16.67
N LEU A 555 -38.83 -27.41 16.28
CA LEU A 555 -39.98 -27.28 17.20
C LEU A 555 -41.27 -27.15 16.36
N PRO A 556 -42.20 -28.12 16.39
CA PRO A 556 -43.53 -27.87 15.87
C PRO A 556 -44.23 -26.85 16.79
N CYS A 557 -44.64 -25.70 16.25
CA CYS A 557 -45.54 -24.77 16.95
C CYS A 557 -46.85 -25.51 17.30
N LEU A 558 -46.95 -25.97 18.55
CA LEU A 558 -48.19 -26.51 19.12
C LEU A 558 -49.04 -25.35 19.65
N SER A 559 -49.72 -24.61 18.76
CA SER A 559 -50.93 -23.85 19.13
C SER A 559 -51.73 -23.46 17.91
N LYS A 560 -52.86 -24.16 17.68
CA LYS A 560 -53.96 -23.71 16.82
C LYS A 560 -54.98 -22.97 17.69
N SER A 561 -54.71 -21.75 18.12
CA SER A 561 -55.76 -20.88 18.65
C SER A 561 -55.28 -19.44 18.83
N LEU A 562 -56.08 -18.50 18.33
CA LEU A 562 -56.02 -17.03 18.45
C LEU A 562 -55.18 -16.26 17.40
N THR A 563 -55.91 -15.79 16.38
CA THR A 563 -55.91 -14.51 15.63
C THR A 563 -54.75 -13.49 15.66
N PHE A 564 -53.53 -13.83 16.07
CA PHE A 564 -52.31 -13.09 15.72
C PHE A 564 -51.16 -14.11 15.70
N ASP A 565 -50.68 -14.47 14.50
CA ASP A 565 -49.58 -15.42 14.31
C ASP A 565 -48.27 -14.83 14.87
N ILE A 566 -47.92 -15.23 16.09
CA ILE A 566 -46.62 -14.94 16.73
C ILE A 566 -45.58 -16.04 16.40
N CYS A 567 -45.96 -17.08 15.64
CA CYS A 567 -45.05 -18.16 15.21
C CYS A 567 -44.26 -17.85 13.92
N ASP A 568 -44.62 -16.84 13.12
CA ASP A 568 -43.89 -16.47 11.89
C ASP A 568 -42.64 -15.60 12.14
N PHE A 569 -42.38 -15.22 13.40
CA PHE A 569 -41.31 -14.28 13.77
C PHE A 569 -40.24 -14.90 14.70
N LEU A 570 -40.10 -16.22 14.70
CA LEU A 570 -38.89 -16.89 15.18
C LEU A 570 -38.08 -17.33 13.95
N ILE A 571 -37.64 -16.34 13.17
CA ILE A 571 -36.57 -16.53 12.19
C ILE A 571 -35.36 -16.99 13.00
N SER A 572 -35.08 -18.28 12.97
CA SER A 572 -33.83 -18.80 13.49
C SER A 572 -32.72 -18.19 12.61
N LEU A 573 -32.01 -17.22 13.18
CA LEU A 573 -30.99 -16.45 12.46
C LEU A 573 -29.78 -17.35 12.23
N THR A 574 -29.65 -17.87 11.01
CA THR A 574 -28.50 -18.65 10.55
C THR A 574 -27.56 -17.74 9.76
N ALA A 575 -26.32 -18.16 9.51
CA ALA A 575 -25.38 -17.35 8.73
C ALA A 575 -25.96 -16.99 7.34
N ARG A 576 -26.59 -17.94 6.63
CA ARG A 576 -27.28 -17.65 5.35
C ARG A 576 -28.38 -16.59 5.50
N ASN A 577 -29.23 -16.73 6.51
CA ASN A 577 -30.32 -15.78 6.73
C ASN A 577 -29.78 -14.38 7.07
N ALA A 578 -28.64 -14.29 7.77
CA ALA A 578 -27.97 -13.02 8.03
C ALA A 578 -27.47 -12.35 6.75
N TRP A 579 -26.94 -13.11 5.78
CA TRP A 579 -26.57 -12.57 4.45
C TRP A 579 -27.79 -12.04 3.67
N LEU A 580 -28.91 -12.77 3.69
CA LEU A 580 -30.16 -12.32 3.08
C LEU A 580 -30.72 -11.08 3.78
N GLN A 581 -30.64 -11.03 5.11
CA GLN A 581 -31.10 -9.87 5.89
C GLN A 581 -30.18 -8.65 5.70
N ALA A 582 -28.87 -8.84 5.57
CA ALA A 582 -27.94 -7.77 5.22
C ALA A 582 -28.32 -7.13 3.88
N ASP A 583 -28.70 -7.94 2.88
CA ASP A 583 -29.17 -7.43 1.60
C ASP A 583 -30.49 -6.64 1.72
N VAL A 584 -31.42 -7.11 2.55
CA VAL A 584 -32.65 -6.37 2.87
C VAL A 584 -32.32 -5.03 3.53
N ASN A 585 -31.43 -5.00 4.50
CA ASN A 585 -31.10 -3.80 5.26
C ASN A 585 -30.38 -2.75 4.40
N ARG A 586 -29.41 -3.18 3.58
CA ARG A 586 -28.55 -2.26 2.83
C ARG A 586 -29.08 -1.93 1.43
N TYR A 587 -29.63 -2.93 0.75
CA TYR A 587 -30.01 -2.85 -0.66
C TYR A 587 -31.51 -3.05 -0.89
N ALA A 588 -32.33 -2.96 0.17
CA ALA A 588 -33.78 -3.19 0.11
C ALA A 588 -34.15 -4.55 -0.52
N GLY A 589 -33.28 -5.55 -0.41
CA GLY A 589 -33.52 -6.90 -0.93
C GLY A 589 -33.28 -7.05 -2.44
N ALA A 590 -32.60 -6.10 -3.08
CA ALA A 590 -32.35 -6.10 -4.52
C ALA A 590 -31.63 -7.36 -5.02
N ASN A 591 -30.85 -8.03 -4.16
CA ASN A 591 -30.10 -9.23 -4.51
C ASN A 591 -30.74 -10.52 -3.97
N ARG A 592 -31.89 -10.44 -3.30
CA ARG A 592 -32.53 -11.57 -2.61
C ARG A 592 -32.65 -12.82 -3.48
N CYS A 593 -33.18 -12.71 -4.70
CA CYS A 593 -33.35 -13.88 -5.57
C CYS A 593 -32.01 -14.42 -6.10
N LEU A 594 -31.02 -13.57 -6.34
CA LEU A 594 -29.68 -13.98 -6.73
C LEU A 594 -29.03 -14.79 -5.60
N LEU A 595 -29.05 -14.26 -4.37
CA LEU A 595 -28.52 -14.93 -3.19
C LEU A 595 -29.20 -16.27 -2.94
N TRP A 596 -30.54 -16.33 -3.00
CA TRP A 596 -31.28 -17.60 -2.85
C TRP A 596 -30.90 -18.64 -3.89
N ARG A 597 -30.82 -18.27 -5.18
CA ARG A 597 -30.40 -19.19 -6.25
C ARG A 597 -28.99 -19.73 -5.99
N THR A 598 -28.08 -18.87 -5.54
CA THR A 598 -26.70 -19.26 -5.29
C THR A 598 -26.55 -20.17 -4.07
N PHE A 599 -27.19 -19.85 -2.95
CA PHE A 599 -27.20 -20.76 -1.80
C PHE A 599 -27.87 -22.11 -2.13
N ALA A 600 -28.98 -22.09 -2.86
CA ALA A 600 -29.69 -23.30 -3.28
C ALA A 600 -28.88 -24.16 -4.25
N SER A 601 -28.04 -23.58 -5.11
CA SER A 601 -27.19 -24.34 -6.04
C SER A 601 -26.17 -25.23 -5.33
N ARG A 602 -25.88 -24.95 -4.06
CA ARG A 602 -25.02 -25.74 -3.17
C ARG A 602 -25.77 -26.39 -2.01
N GLY A 603 -27.08 -26.57 -2.17
CA GLY A 603 -27.91 -27.34 -1.25
C GLY A 603 -28.43 -26.57 -0.03
N LEU A 604 -28.22 -25.25 0.05
CA LEU A 604 -28.65 -24.41 1.18
C LEU A 604 -29.92 -23.58 0.85
N GLY A 605 -30.85 -24.17 0.10
CA GLY A 605 -32.13 -23.59 -0.30
C GLY A 605 -33.16 -23.48 0.84
N VAL A 606 -34.38 -23.05 0.51
CA VAL A 606 -35.42 -22.62 1.48
C VAL A 606 -35.70 -23.69 2.54
N ASN A 607 -35.79 -24.96 2.13
CA ASN A 607 -36.13 -26.07 3.02
C ASN A 607 -34.92 -26.94 3.39
N ALA A 608 -33.69 -26.45 3.24
CA ALA A 608 -32.53 -27.15 3.76
C ALA A 608 -32.70 -27.29 5.28
N ALA A 609 -32.29 -28.41 5.87
CA ALA A 609 -32.34 -28.66 7.32
C ALA A 609 -31.52 -29.91 7.68
N ASN A 610 -30.97 -29.98 8.89
CA ASN A 610 -30.25 -31.15 9.42
C ASN A 610 -29.19 -31.70 8.44
N HIS A 611 -28.43 -30.82 7.79
CA HIS A 611 -27.43 -31.19 6.79
C HIS A 611 -28.02 -32.02 5.62
N VAL A 612 -29.28 -31.76 5.26
CA VAL A 612 -29.92 -32.28 4.05
C VAL A 612 -30.02 -31.18 3.02
N ASN A 613 -29.51 -31.45 1.83
CA ASN A 613 -29.54 -30.51 0.72
C ASN A 613 -30.98 -30.18 0.30
N ASN A 614 -31.22 -28.90 0.03
CA ASN A 614 -32.42 -28.44 -0.64
C ASN A 614 -32.05 -27.44 -1.73
N ALA A 615 -32.61 -27.63 -2.92
CA ALA A 615 -32.40 -26.75 -4.07
C ALA A 615 -33.59 -25.81 -4.34
N ALA A 616 -34.61 -25.79 -3.46
CA ALA A 616 -35.75 -24.92 -3.64
C ALA A 616 -35.38 -23.46 -3.32
N ILE A 617 -35.94 -22.54 -4.10
CA ILE A 617 -35.88 -21.10 -3.91
C ILE A 617 -37.28 -20.57 -3.59
N PRO A 618 -37.42 -19.35 -3.03
CA PRO A 618 -38.74 -18.73 -2.86
C PRO A 618 -39.49 -18.66 -4.19
N SER A 619 -40.81 -18.85 -4.18
CA SER A 619 -41.61 -18.94 -5.43
C SER A 619 -41.77 -17.62 -6.17
N ASP A 620 -41.43 -16.51 -5.52
CA ASP A 620 -41.35 -15.17 -6.12
C ASP A 620 -39.96 -14.88 -6.74
N CYS A 621 -39.06 -15.86 -6.63
CA CYS A 621 -37.87 -16.04 -7.43
C CYS A 621 -38.11 -17.19 -8.44
#